data_AF-A0AB35RUZ0-F1
#
_entry.id   AF-A0AB35RUZ0-F1
#
_cell.length_a   1.000
_cell.length_b   1.000
_cell.length_c   1.000
_cell.angle_alpha   90.00
_cell.angle_beta   90.00
_cell.angle_gamma   90.00
#
_symmetry.space_group_name_H-M   'P 1'
#
loop_
_entity.id
_entity.type
_entity.pdbx_description
1 polymer ?
#
loop_
_entity_poly.entity_id
_entity_poly.type
_entity_poly.pdbx_seq_one_letter_code
_entity_poly.pdbx_strand_id
1 'polypeptide(L)' 'MPEPQSGFGFVVSPNSSMAPRLQLNNPEIFGVINRDYIERAFYAAFIWTDISPKLGAYEATATVTITFR' A
#
# COMPACT_ATOMS: atom_id res chain seq x y z
N MET A 1 9.94 4.91 -9.82
CA MET A 1 10.11 3.55 -9.24
C MET A 1 11.34 3.60 -8.35
N PRO A 2 11.32 3.01 -7.15
CA PRO A 2 12.54 2.90 -6.35
C PRO A 2 13.64 2.29 -7.23
N GLU A 3 14.87 2.76 -7.08
CA GLU A 3 16.01 2.13 -7.76
C GLU A 3 15.92 0.62 -7.47
N PRO A 4 15.93 -0.29 -8.46
CA PRO A 4 15.67 -1.72 -8.25
C PRO A 4 16.57 -2.39 -7.19
N GLN A 5 17.64 -1.72 -6.78
CA GLN A 5 18.61 -2.14 -5.78
C GLN A 5 18.66 -1.22 -4.54
N SER A 6 17.63 -0.42 -4.28
CA SER A 6 17.58 0.48 -3.13
C SER A 6 17.47 -0.25 -1.79
N GLY A 7 16.97 -1.49 -1.80
CA GLY A 7 16.62 -2.21 -0.57
C GLY A 7 15.34 -1.69 0.10
N PHE A 8 14.57 -0.84 -0.58
CA PHE A 8 13.29 -0.33 -0.10
C PHE A 8 12.12 -0.82 -0.95
N GLY A 9 11.03 -1.19 -0.27
CA GLY A 9 9.69 -1.36 -0.83
C GLY A 9 8.71 -0.39 -0.17
N PHE A 10 7.43 -0.48 -0.55
CA PHE A 10 6.34 0.18 0.17
C PHE A 10 5.27 -0.82 0.53
N VAL A 11 4.52 -0.51 1.57
CA VAL A 11 3.35 -1.28 2.01
C VAL A 11 2.17 -0.35 2.21
N VAL A 12 0.98 -0.94 2.11
CA VAL A 12 -0.28 -0.28 2.45
C VAL A 12 -1.00 -1.11 3.50
N SER A 13 -1.64 -0.47 4.47
CA SER A 13 -2.41 -1.14 5.52
C SER A 13 -3.67 -0.34 5.88
N PRO A 14 -4.77 -1.00 6.27
CA PRO A 14 -5.91 -0.32 6.88
C PRO A 14 -5.64 0.13 8.34
N ASN A 15 -4.49 -0.24 8.93
CA ASN A 15 -4.13 0.07 10.31
C ASN A 15 -2.82 0.88 10.36
N SER A 16 -2.78 1.89 11.23
CA SER A 16 -1.59 2.72 11.45
C SER A 16 -0.38 1.93 11.99
N SER A 17 -0.61 0.77 12.61
CA SER A 17 0.45 -0.17 13.03
C SER A 17 1.14 -0.90 11.87
N MET A 18 0.66 -0.72 10.63
CA MET A 18 1.13 -1.42 9.43
C MET A 18 0.93 -2.95 9.47
N ALA A 19 -0.04 -3.42 10.27
CA ALA A 19 -0.45 -4.81 10.35
C ALA A 19 -1.99 -4.94 10.44
N PRO A 20 -2.64 -5.76 9.59
CA PRO A 20 -2.06 -6.55 8.49
C PRO A 20 -1.67 -5.68 7.29
N ARG A 21 -0.71 -6.15 6.50
CA ARG A 21 -0.31 -5.51 5.24
C ARG A 21 -1.24 -5.99 4.14
N LEU A 22 -1.72 -5.06 3.30
CA LEU A 22 -2.45 -5.41 2.10
C LEU A 22 -1.50 -6.03 1.07
N GLN A 23 -1.92 -7.13 0.48
CA GLN A 23 -1.22 -7.66 -0.68
C GLN A 23 -1.54 -6.81 -1.90
N LEU A 24 -0.52 -6.24 -2.52
CA LEU A 24 -0.67 -5.52 -3.78
C LEU A 24 -1.15 -6.49 -4.87
N ASN A 25 -1.96 -5.99 -5.80
CA ASN A 25 -2.59 -6.77 -6.88
C ASN A 25 -3.58 -7.85 -6.41
N ASN A 26 -3.97 -7.85 -5.13
CA ASN A 26 -5.05 -8.68 -4.63
C ASN A 26 -6.29 -7.80 -4.34
N PRO A 27 -7.45 -8.05 -4.98
CA PRO A 27 -8.66 -7.26 -4.71
C PRO A 27 -9.15 -7.43 -3.27
N GLU A 28 -9.42 -6.31 -2.61
CA GLU A 28 -10.07 -6.26 -1.29
C GLU A 28 -11.56 -5.90 -1.46
N ILE A 29 -12.43 -6.60 -0.74
CA ILE A 29 -13.87 -6.31 -0.76
C ILE A 29 -14.15 -5.16 0.22
N PHE A 30 -14.73 -4.07 -0.29
CA PHE A 30 -15.05 -2.89 0.50
C PHE A 30 -16.36 -3.00 1.30
N GLY A 31 -17.17 -4.02 1.02
CA GLY A 31 -18.45 -4.27 1.68
C GLY A 31 -19.63 -3.80 0.82
N VAL A 32 -20.83 -3.83 1.42
CA VAL A 32 -22.07 -3.40 0.74
C VAL A 32 -22.25 -1.89 0.89
N ILE A 33 -22.47 -1.20 -0.22
CA ILE A 33 -22.81 0.24 -0.23
C ILE A 33 -24.28 0.36 0.18
N ASN A 34 -24.54 0.81 1.40
CA ASN A 34 -25.90 1.01 1.95
C ASN A 34 -26.21 2.48 2.30
N ARG A 35 -25.37 3.40 1.82
CA ARG A 35 -25.44 4.86 2.00
C ARG A 35 -24.87 5.55 0.75
N ASP A 36 -24.85 6.87 0.76
CA ASP A 36 -24.37 7.70 -0.36
C ASP A 36 -22.89 7.47 -0.71
N TYR A 37 -22.07 6.98 0.24
CA TYR A 37 -20.66 6.64 0.01
C TYR A 37 -20.14 5.56 0.97
N ILE A 38 -19.05 4.89 0.57
CA ILE A 38 -18.17 4.12 1.45
C ILE A 38 -16.82 4.81 1.48
N GLU A 39 -16.26 4.96 2.68
CA GLU A 39 -14.91 5.47 2.89
C GLU A 39 -14.06 4.40 3.60
N ARG A 40 -12.79 4.28 3.21
CA ARG A 40 -11.79 3.49 3.94
C ARG A 40 -10.46 4.24 3.94
N ALA A 41 -9.95 4.50 5.14
CA ALA A 41 -8.62 5.06 5.30
C ALA A 41 -7.56 3.96 5.07
N PHE A 42 -6.43 4.37 4.50
CA PHE A 42 -5.24 3.55 4.39
C PHE A 42 -4.02 4.34 4.82
N TYR A 43 -3.05 3.61 5.34
CA TYR A 43 -1.74 4.12 5.66
C TYR A 43 -0.74 3.50 4.69
N ALA A 44 0.22 4.30 4.20
CA ALA A 44 1.31 3.86 3.36
C ALA A 44 2.64 4.15 4.05
N ALA A 45 3.60 3.23 3.94
CA ALA A 45 4.93 3.38 4.52
C ALA A 45 5.98 2.70 3.64
N PHE A 46 7.23 3.17 3.72
CA PHE A 46 8.38 2.45 3.20
C PHE A 46 8.77 1.33 4.16
N ILE A 47 9.18 0.19 3.60
CA ILE A 47 9.74 -0.94 4.36
C ILE A 47 11.10 -1.32 3.81
N TRP A 48 11.94 -1.86 4.67
CA TRP A 48 13.21 -2.44 4.25
C TRP A 48 12.94 -3.82 3.67
N THR A 49 13.48 -4.07 2.47
CA THR A 49 13.45 -5.38 1.81
C THR A 49 14.83 -6.05 1.80
N ASP A 50 15.85 -5.31 2.23
CA ASP A 50 17.24 -5.76 2.39
C ASP A 50 17.70 -5.41 3.82
N ILE A 51 18.72 -6.12 4.31
CA ILE A 51 19.39 -5.82 5.59
C ILE A 51 20.19 -4.51 5.54
N SER A 52 20.56 -4.06 4.34
CA SER A 52 21.37 -2.86 4.11
C SER A 52 20.79 -1.99 2.99
N PRO A 53 19.65 -1.31 3.21
CA PRO A 53 19.08 -0.43 2.21
C PRO A 53 20.02 0.77 1.93
N LYS A 54 20.08 1.19 0.67
CA LYS A 54 20.89 2.36 0.26
C LYS A 54 20.27 3.63 0.82
N LEU A 55 21.07 4.66 1.08
CA LEU A 55 20.54 5.98 1.43
C LEU A 55 20.21 6.77 0.15
N GLY A 56 19.09 7.49 0.14
CA GLY A 56 18.69 8.28 -1.02
C GLY A 56 17.28 8.85 -0.92
N ALA A 57 16.91 9.65 -1.92
CA ALA A 57 15.53 10.08 -2.12
C ALA A 57 14.76 8.97 -2.85
N TYR A 58 13.57 8.64 -2.36
CA TYR A 58 12.75 7.56 -2.89
C TYR A 58 11.35 8.03 -3.21
N GLU A 59 10.84 7.54 -4.34
CA GLU A 59 9.47 7.76 -4.77
C GLU A 59 8.85 6.41 -5.17
N ALA A 60 7.68 6.15 -4.62
CA ALA A 60 6.85 5.02 -4.98
C ALA A 60 5.46 5.51 -5.36
N THR A 61 4.92 4.96 -6.44
CA THR A 61 3.58 5.26 -6.93
C THR A 61 2.79 3.97 -6.94
N ALA A 62 1.55 4.02 -6.44
CA ALA A 62 0.60 2.92 -6.49
C ALA A 62 -0.67 3.38 -7.21
N THR A 63 -1.29 2.49 -7.98
CA THR A 63 -2.58 2.74 -8.62
C THR A 63 -3.66 1.99 -7.86
N VAL A 64 -4.76 2.69 -7.52
CA VAL A 64 -5.95 2.08 -6.93
C VAL A 64 -6.97 1.86 -8.04
N THR A 65 -7.41 0.61 -8.22
CA THR A 65 -8.48 0.26 -9.17
C THR A 65 -9.72 -0.14 -8.38
N ILE A 66 -10.84 0.51 -8.69
CA ILE A 66 -12.15 0.21 -8.09
C ILE A 66 -13.00 -0.47 -9.14
N THR A 67 -13.60 -1.61 -8.79
CA THR A 67 -14.47 -2.38 -9.68
C THR A 67 -15.80 -2.61 -9.00
N PHE A 68 -16.89 -2.25 -9.67
CA PHE A 68 -18.25 -2.60 -9.25
C PHE A 68 -18.55 -4.02 -9.74
N ARG A 69 -19.12 -4.84 -8.86
CA ARG A 69 -19.56 -6.20 -9.14
C ARG A 69 -21.03 -6.35 -8.79
#